data_AF-A0A842MJU1-F1
#
_entry.id   AF-A0A842MJU1-F1
#
_cell.length_a   1.000
_cell.length_b   1.000
_cell.length_c   1.000
_cell.angle_alpha   90.00
_cell.angle_beta   90.00
_cell.angle_gamma   90.00
#
_symmetry.space_group_name_H-M   'P 1'
#
loop_
_entity.id
_entity.type
_entity.pdbx_description
1 polymer ?
#
loop_
_entity_poly.entity_id
_entity_poly.type
_entity_poly.pdbx_seq_one_letter_code
_entity_poly.pdbx_strand_id
1 'polypeptide(L)' 'MNQKIMDRIEELNEIRGMIRKDMEELDKRKGEIPEKKYRKLKEKYEKRLEKIRLKIKKLEDKLKS' A
#
# COMPACT_ATOMS: atom_id res chain seq x y z
N MET A 1 24.01 9.55 0.33
CA MET A 1 23.13 8.87 -0.67
C MET A 1 22.03 8.05 0.00
N ASN A 2 22.35 7.35 1.09
CA ASN A 2 21.40 6.49 1.81
C ASN A 2 20.22 7.23 2.46
N GLN A 3 20.42 8.47 2.94
CA GLN A 3 19.33 9.25 3.55
C GLN A 3 18.14 9.43 2.60
N LYS A 4 18.37 9.85 1.35
CA LYS A 4 17.30 10.00 0.34
C LYS A 4 16.54 8.71 0.06
N ILE A 5 17.21 7.55 0.16
CA ILE A 5 16.57 6.24 -0.02
C ILE A 5 15.75 5.88 1.21
N MET A 6 16.26 6.15 2.41
CA MET A 6 15.54 5.96 3.68
C MET A 6 14.29 6.86 3.76
N ASP A 7 14.41 8.14 3.44
CA ASP A 7 13.28 9.08 3.38
C ASP A 7 12.21 8.57 2.42
N ARG A 8 12.63 8.05 1.26
CA ARG A 8 11.70 7.48 0.26
C ARG A 8 11.03 6.19 0.74
N ILE A 9 11.73 5.36 1.52
CA ILE A 9 11.15 4.17 2.16
C ILE A 9 10.11 4.58 3.20
N GLU A 10 10.39 5.62 3.98
CA GLU A 10 9.48 6.17 4.99
C GLU A 10 8.20 6.70 4.35
N GLU A 11 8.30 7.55 3.32
CA GLU A 11 7.16 8.01 2.52
C GLU A 11 6.32 6.84 1.98
N LEU A 12 6.97 5.81 1.42
CA LEU A 12 6.28 4.63 0.91
C LEU A 12 5.60 3.83 2.03
N ASN A 13 6.19 3.78 3.22
CA ASN A 13 5.59 3.14 4.39
C ASN A 13 4.37 3.90 4.92
N GLU A 14 4.39 5.23 4.88
CA GLU A 14 3.22 6.05 5.20
C GLU A 14 2.08 5.78 4.21
N ILE A 15 2.37 5.81 2.91
CA ILE A 15 1.37 5.51 1.87
C ILE A 15 0.85 4.07 2.04
N ARG A 16 1.72 3.11 2.38
CA ARG A 16 1.32 1.74 2.71
C ARG A 16 0.34 1.69 3.88
N GLY A 17 0.58 2.50 4.91
CA GLY A 17 -0.29 2.66 6.07
C GLY A 17 -1.66 3.25 5.71
N MET A 18 -1.68 4.31 4.89
CA MET A 18 -2.92 4.92 4.40
C MET A 18 -3.77 3.92 3.63
N ILE A 19 -3.18 3.17 2.69
CA ILE A 19 -3.93 2.17 1.90
C ILE A 19 -4.51 1.06 2.79
N ARG A 20 -3.80 0.67 3.86
CA ARG A 20 -4.33 -0.31 4.82
C ARG A 20 -5.56 0.24 5.56
N LYS A 21 -5.50 1.50 6.01
CA LYS A 21 -6.66 2.16 6.62
C LYS A 21 -7.85 2.26 5.64
N ASP A 22 -7.59 2.61 4.39
CA ASP A 22 -8.63 2.66 3.34
C ASP A 22 -9.30 1.28 3.13
N MET A 23 -8.51 0.20 3.17
CA MET A 23 -9.05 -1.17 3.07
C MET A 23 -9.87 -1.56 4.30
N GLU A 24 -9.41 -1.22 5.51
CA GLU A 24 -10.16 -1.46 6.75
C GLU A 24 -11.51 -0.71 6.73
N GLU A 25 -11.53 0.53 6.23
CA GLU A 25 -12.76 1.29 6.06
C GLU A 25 -13.67 0.67 4.99
N LEU A 26 -13.10 0.21 3.87
CA LEU A 26 -13.84 -0.51 2.84
C LEU A 26 -14.47 -1.79 3.39
N ASP A 27 -13.78 -2.52 4.25
CA ASP A 27 -14.27 -3.74 4.90
C ASP A 27 -15.41 -3.44 5.88
N LYS A 28 -15.31 -2.36 6.66
CA LYS A 28 -16.41 -1.90 7.53
C LYS A 28 -17.68 -1.58 6.75
N ARG A 29 -17.53 -1.02 5.56
CA ARG A 29 -18.64 -0.61 4.68
C ARG A 29 -19.05 -1.67 3.67
N LYS A 30 -18.54 -2.90 3.77
CA LYS A 30 -18.82 -4.00 2.83
C LYS A 30 -20.31 -4.27 2.64
N GLY A 31 -21.12 -4.09 3.69
CA GLY A 31 -22.58 -4.25 3.64
C GLY A 31 -23.33 -3.07 3.03
N GLU A 32 -22.69 -1.90 2.91
CA GLU A 32 -23.30 -0.67 2.39
C GLU A 32 -23.14 -0.53 0.87
N ILE A 33 -22.22 -1.29 0.27
CA ILE A 33 -21.92 -1.20 -1.16
C ILE A 33 -22.18 -2.53 -1.86
N PRO A 34 -22.53 -2.51 -3.16
CA PRO A 34 -22.69 -3.74 -3.93
C PRO A 34 -21.43 -4.61 -3.88
N GLU A 35 -21.59 -5.92 -3.72
CA GLU A 35 -20.46 -6.86 -3.59
C GLU A 35 -19.47 -6.75 -4.75
N LYS A 36 -19.99 -6.59 -5.98
CA LYS A 36 -19.17 -6.38 -7.19
C LYS A 36 -18.30 -5.12 -7.09
N LYS A 37 -18.82 -4.05 -6.49
CA LYS A 37 -18.09 -2.79 -6.27
C LYS A 37 -17.04 -2.98 -5.17
N TYR A 38 -17.41 -3.63 -4.06
CA TYR A 38 -16.49 -3.99 -2.99
C TYR A 38 -15.28 -4.79 -3.51
N ARG A 39 -15.53 -5.90 -4.24
CA ARG A 39 -14.45 -6.74 -4.79
C ARG A 39 -13.50 -5.96 -5.69
N LYS A 40 -14.03 -5.12 -6.59
CA LYS A 40 -13.20 -4.27 -7.47
C LYS A 40 -12.36 -3.26 -6.70
N LEU A 41 -12.92 -2.63 -5.67
CA LEU A 41 -12.18 -1.67 -4.84
C LEU A 41 -11.11 -2.37 -4.02
N LYS A 42 -11.43 -3.53 -3.43
CA LYS A 42 -10.48 -4.35 -2.69
C LYS A 42 -9.30 -4.77 -3.56
N GLU A 43 -9.57 -5.33 -4.74
CA GLU A 43 -8.52 -5.73 -5.69
C GLU A 43 -7.65 -4.54 -6.12
N LYS A 44 -8.25 -3.35 -6.32
CA LYS A 44 -7.50 -2.12 -6.61
C LYS A 44 -6.56 -1.74 -5.47
N TYR A 45 -7.01 -1.80 -4.23
CA TYR A 45 -6.17 -1.50 -3.06
C TYR A 45 -5.07 -2.55 -2.87
N GLU A 46 -5.37 -3.83 -3.01
CA GLU A 46 -4.39 -4.93 -2.94
C GLU A 46 -3.30 -4.76 -4.01
N LYS A 47 -3.67 -4.46 -5.26
CA LYS A 47 -2.71 -4.17 -6.35
C LYS A 47 -1.83 -2.96 -6.03
N ARG A 48 -2.38 -1.90 -5.42
CA ARG A 48 -1.59 -0.72 -5.01
C ARG A 48 -0.64 -1.07 -3.87
N LEU A 49 -1.10 -1.83 -2.89
CA LEU A 49 -0.31 -2.28 -1.75
C LEU A 49 0.89 -3.12 -2.20
N GLU A 50 0.66 -4.04 -3.13
CA GLU A 50 1.72 -4.90 -3.68
C GLU A 50 2.78 -4.09 -4.43
N LYS A 51 2.35 -3.13 -5.27
CA LYS A 51 3.28 -2.21 -5.95
C LYS A 51 4.16 -1.43 -4.97
N ILE A 52 3.61 -1.00 -3.84
CA ILE A 52 4.36 -0.27 -2.81
C ILE A 52 5.33 -1.20 -2.08
N ARG A 53 4.89 -2.41 -1.71
CA ARG A 53 5.76 -3.43 -1.11
C ARG A 53 6.98 -3.74 -1.99
N LEU A 54 6.77 -3.95 -3.29
CA LEU A 54 7.85 -4.20 -4.24
C LEU A 54 8.78 -2.99 -4.39
N LYS A 55 8.26 -1.75 -4.32
CA LYS A 55 9.09 -0.54 -4.34
C LYS A 55 9.95 -0.42 -3.08
N ILE A 56 9.36 -0.64 -1.90
CA ILE A 56 10.10 -0.63 -0.62
C ILE A 56 11.21 -1.69 -0.67
N LYS A 57 10.88 -2.93 -1.02
CA LYS A 57 11.86 -4.02 -1.10
C LYS A 57 13.03 -3.67 -2.03
N LYS A 58 12.76 -3.12 -3.22
CA LYS A 58 13.82 -2.68 -4.15
C LYS A 58 14.72 -1.58 -3.57
N LEU A 59 14.17 -0.69 -2.75
CA LEU A 59 14.95 0.36 -2.09
C LEU A 59 15.76 -0.18 -0.91
N GLU A 60 15.18 -1.12 -0.14
CA GLU A 60 15.89 -1.84 0.92
C GLU A 60 17.05 -2.69 0.38
N ASP A 61 16.84 -3.39 -0.74
CA ASP A 61 17.88 -4.17 -1.42
C ASP A 61 19.02 -3.25 -1.90
N LYS A 62 18.70 -2.04 -2.38
CA LYS A 62 19.70 -1.02 -2.75
C LYS A 62 20.47 -0.44 -1.57
N LEU A 63 19.92 -0.46 -0.35
CA LEU A 63 20.63 -0.02 0.86
C LEU A 63 21.57 -1.10 1.40
N LYS A 64 21.26 -2.37 1.13
CA LYS A 64 22.08 -3.52 1.55
C LYS A 64 23.24 -3.81 0.60
N SER A 65 23.13 -3.36 -0.64
CA SER A 65 24.14 -3.52 -1.70
C SER A 65 25.11 -2.35 -1.73
#